data_AF-A0A6A6M2J7-F1
#
_entry.id   AF-A0A6A6M2J7-F1
#
_cell.length_a   1.000
_cell.length_b   1.000
_cell.length_c   1.000
_cell.angle_alpha   90.00
_cell.angle_beta   90.00
_cell.angle_gamma   90.00
#
_symmetry.space_group_name_H-M   'P 1'
#
loop_
_entity.id
_entity.type
_entity.pdbx_description
1 polymer ?
#
loop_
_entity_poly.entity_id
_entity_poly.type
_entity_poly.pdbx_seq_one_letter_code
_entity_poly.pdbx_strand_id
1 'polypeptide(L)'
;METNQMEPNFKAALSVEPIDGKYSCSLEVFLGDVKVWNSGHYSPFFTSERCVLELTKQGDLQLKGEKERVGWRTGTSGQGVEILKILGTGNLVLVDALNLTKWQSFNFPTDVMLRGQRLNVATRLTSFPTNSTAFYSLEIQYNKIALYLNSGRWNYSYWEFKPSKNRNITFAELGSKGLALFNDNHHKMAKISLSKRIHHPLGFLALGNKTGNLGLYFYSPDKQSDGFSGAFCGRGEVEMRELYGVSSVLRAAPTKLNISKVACAKFCLQNCKCVAALYSSEELRECHLYGVVMGVKQVERGTRWTYMVKVQKGSYVGHDNSGLKKWVLAMVGLIDSLVILLVFGGFAYYLIRKRRNNTATTADNTT
;
A
#
# COMPACT_ATOMS: atom_id res chain seq x y z
N MET A 1 -41.24 6.69 6.07
CA MET A 1 -40.07 6.72 5.17
C MET A 1 -38.89 6.21 5.97
N GLU A 2 -38.67 4.90 5.93
CA GLU A 2 -37.51 4.27 6.55
C GLU A 2 -36.27 4.61 5.73
N THR A 3 -35.32 5.29 6.35
CA THR A 3 -34.00 5.55 5.78
C THR A 3 -33.24 4.23 5.74
N ASN A 4 -33.38 3.50 4.63
CA ASN A 4 -32.53 2.36 4.27
C ASN A 4 -31.12 2.87 3.96
N GLN A 5 -30.37 3.22 5.00
CA GLN A 5 -28.93 3.47 4.90
C GLN A 5 -28.22 2.15 5.20
N MET A 6 -27.99 1.35 4.16
CA MET A 6 -27.15 0.15 4.25
C MET A 6 -25.68 0.60 4.36
N GLU A 7 -25.31 1.17 5.51
CA GLU A 7 -23.92 1.36 5.89
C GLU A 7 -23.32 -0.02 6.24
N PRO A 8 -22.12 -0.37 5.76
CA PRO A 8 -21.51 -1.61 6.18
C PRO A 8 -21.08 -1.48 7.64
N ASN A 9 -21.78 -2.21 8.51
CA ASN A 9 -21.54 -2.17 9.95
C ASN A 9 -20.38 -3.10 10.30
N PHE A 10 -19.28 -2.53 10.80
CA PHE A 10 -18.26 -3.32 11.47
C PHE A 10 -18.88 -4.04 12.66
N LYS A 11 -18.51 -5.31 12.86
CA LYS A 11 -19.01 -6.13 13.96
C LYS A 11 -17.84 -6.72 14.73
N ALA A 12 -17.95 -6.76 16.05
CA ALA A 12 -17.05 -7.54 16.88
C ALA A 12 -17.76 -8.84 17.29
N ALA A 13 -17.04 -9.95 17.29
CA ALA A 13 -17.56 -11.22 17.74
C ALA A 13 -16.49 -12.04 18.46
N LEU A 14 -16.94 -12.89 19.38
CA LEU A 14 -16.11 -13.96 19.90
C LEU A 14 -16.20 -15.15 18.93
N SER A 15 -15.06 -15.55 18.37
CA SER A 15 -14.94 -16.72 17.49
C SER A 15 -14.45 -17.94 18.28
N VAL A 16 -15.02 -19.09 17.96
CA VAL A 16 -14.71 -20.40 18.55
C VAL A 16 -14.65 -21.41 17.41
N GLU A 17 -13.45 -21.73 16.93
CA GLU A 17 -13.20 -22.59 15.78
C GLU A 17 -12.68 -23.97 16.25
N PRO A 18 -13.30 -25.10 15.86
CA PRO A 18 -12.83 -26.42 16.25
C PRO A 18 -11.54 -26.80 15.51
N ILE A 19 -10.52 -27.24 16.25
CA ILE A 19 -9.20 -27.67 15.72
C ILE A 19 -8.72 -28.88 16.52
N ASP A 20 -8.63 -30.04 15.87
CA ASP A 20 -8.07 -31.30 16.41
C ASP A 20 -8.53 -31.65 17.84
N GLY A 21 -9.85 -31.61 18.08
CA GLY A 21 -10.45 -31.93 19.38
C GLY A 21 -10.33 -30.83 20.45
N LYS A 22 -9.80 -29.66 20.09
CA LYS A 22 -9.80 -28.42 20.89
C LYS A 22 -10.56 -27.32 20.14
N TYR A 23 -10.64 -26.15 20.77
CA TYR A 23 -11.15 -24.93 20.15
C TYR A 23 -10.06 -23.87 20.08
N SER A 24 -9.92 -23.20 18.93
CA SER A 24 -9.21 -21.92 18.82
C SER A 24 -10.21 -20.80 19.10
N CYS A 25 -9.86 -19.93 20.04
CA CYS A 25 -10.71 -18.82 20.44
C CYS A 25 -10.03 -17.49 20.23
N SER A 26 -10.80 -16.54 19.70
CA SER A 26 -10.33 -15.20 19.37
C SER A 26 -11.45 -14.18 19.47
N LEU A 27 -11.10 -12.96 19.88
CA LEU A 27 -11.94 -11.79 19.66
C LEU A 27 -11.65 -11.27 18.26
N GLU A 28 -12.67 -11.13 17.43
CA GLU A 28 -12.53 -10.83 16.01
C GLU A 28 -13.35 -9.60 15.63
N VAL A 29 -12.85 -8.83 14.66
CA VAL A 29 -13.59 -7.74 14.02
C VAL A 29 -13.81 -8.08 12.57
N PHE A 30 -15.05 -7.86 12.11
CA PHE A 30 -15.50 -8.16 10.76
C PHE A 30 -15.99 -6.89 10.05
N LEU A 31 -15.71 -6.83 8.75
CA LEU A 31 -16.33 -5.92 7.79
C LEU A 31 -17.20 -6.75 6.84
N GLY A 32 -18.52 -6.78 7.08
CA GLY A 32 -19.39 -7.79 6.48
C GLY A 32 -18.95 -9.18 6.96
N ASP A 33 -18.57 -10.05 6.02
CA ASP A 33 -18.06 -11.40 6.32
C ASP A 33 -16.52 -11.49 6.29
N VAL A 34 -15.84 -10.37 6.06
CA VAL A 34 -14.38 -10.33 5.99
C VAL A 34 -13.81 -10.07 7.39
N LYS A 35 -13.02 -11.02 7.90
CA LYS A 35 -12.23 -10.82 9.12
C LYS A 35 -11.12 -9.80 8.87
N VAL A 36 -11.15 -8.68 9.59
CA VAL A 36 -10.20 -7.56 9.43
C VAL A 36 -9.28 -7.37 10.63
N TRP A 37 -9.56 -8.01 11.76
CA TRP A 37 -8.69 -8.05 12.93
C TRP A 37 -9.03 -9.27 13.78
N ASN A 38 -8.04 -9.84 14.46
CA ASN A 38 -8.28 -10.89 15.45
C ASN A 38 -7.21 -10.90 16.55
N SER A 39 -7.63 -11.21 17.78
CA SER A 39 -6.73 -11.25 18.95
C SER A 39 -5.71 -12.39 18.92
N GLY A 40 -6.02 -13.46 18.19
CA GLY A 40 -5.19 -14.67 18.08
C GLY A 40 -4.13 -14.64 16.98
N HIS A 41 -3.98 -13.50 16.27
CA HIS A 41 -3.25 -13.46 14.99
C HIS A 41 -1.79 -13.91 15.10
N TYR A 42 -1.11 -13.43 16.14
CA TYR A 42 0.30 -13.77 16.39
C TYR A 42 0.46 -14.99 17.29
N SER A 43 -0.49 -15.20 18.21
CA SER A 43 -0.45 -16.29 19.18
C SER A 43 -1.87 -16.84 19.30
N PRO A 44 -2.21 -17.86 18.50
CA PRO A 44 -3.52 -18.49 18.55
C PRO A 44 -3.74 -19.11 19.93
N PHE A 45 -4.94 -18.90 20.48
CA PHE A 45 -5.29 -19.42 21.79
C PHE A 45 -6.17 -20.66 21.63
N PHE A 46 -5.59 -21.82 21.95
CA PHE A 46 -6.31 -23.10 21.95
C PHE A 46 -6.75 -23.48 23.35
N THR A 47 -8.01 -23.84 23.56
CA THR A 47 -8.54 -24.33 24.84
C THR A 47 -9.60 -25.42 24.63
N SER A 48 -9.93 -26.12 25.71
CA SER A 48 -11.03 -27.08 25.78
C SER A 48 -12.19 -26.51 26.61
N GLU A 49 -13.38 -27.11 26.47
CA GLU A 49 -14.61 -26.87 27.24
C GLU A 49 -15.28 -25.49 27.10
N ARG A 50 -14.53 -24.39 27.32
CA ARG A 50 -15.09 -23.03 27.34
C ARG A 50 -14.14 -21.99 26.80
N CYS A 51 -14.72 -20.94 26.21
CA CYS A 51 -14.05 -19.70 25.86
C CYS A 51 -14.84 -18.52 26.43
N VAL A 52 -14.22 -17.76 27.32
CA VAL A 52 -14.86 -16.69 28.08
C VAL A 52 -14.14 -15.38 27.80
N LEU A 53 -14.86 -14.42 27.23
CA LEU A 53 -14.41 -13.04 27.14
C LEU A 53 -14.91 -12.30 28.39
N GLU A 54 -13.99 -11.76 29.18
CA GLU A 54 -14.29 -11.10 30.45
C GLU A 54 -13.60 -9.74 30.53
N LEU A 55 -14.34 -8.71 30.93
CA LEU A 55 -13.77 -7.45 31.40
C LEU A 55 -13.68 -7.52 32.93
N THR A 56 -12.46 -7.60 33.45
CA THR A 56 -12.22 -7.72 34.90
C THR A 56 -12.61 -6.44 35.64
N LYS A 57 -12.83 -6.54 36.97
CA LYS A 57 -13.12 -5.37 37.82
C LYS A 57 -12.00 -4.32 37.81
N GLN A 58 -10.78 -4.75 37.54
CA GLN A 58 -9.61 -3.88 37.40
C GLN A 58 -9.54 -3.22 36.01
N GLY A 59 -10.49 -3.50 35.11
CA GLY A 59 -10.54 -2.91 33.78
C GLY A 59 -9.62 -3.58 32.77
N ASP A 60 -9.31 -4.86 32.93
CA ASP A 60 -8.56 -5.64 31.93
C ASP A 60 -9.49 -6.56 31.15
N LEU A 61 -9.57 -6.40 29.82
CA LEU A 61 -10.29 -7.32 28.94
C LEU A 61 -9.42 -8.55 28.65
N GLN A 62 -9.94 -9.74 28.95
CA GLN A 62 -9.25 -11.02 28.88
C GLN A 62 -10.07 -12.06 28.12
N LEU A 63 -9.38 -12.91 27.37
CA LEU A 63 -9.93 -14.13 26.78
C LEU A 63 -9.37 -15.33 27.54
N LYS A 64 -10.27 -16.06 28.22
CA LYS A 64 -9.94 -17.15 29.13
C LYS A 64 -10.51 -18.49 28.64
N GLY A 65 -9.84 -19.56 29.03
CA GLY A 65 -10.23 -20.93 28.74
C GLY A 65 -10.51 -21.75 30.00
N GLU A 66 -10.30 -23.07 29.89
CA GLU A 66 -10.36 -24.00 31.02
C GLU A 66 -9.44 -23.55 32.18
N LYS A 67 -9.85 -23.82 33.42
CA LYS A 67 -9.07 -23.51 34.65
C LYS A 67 -8.60 -22.03 34.74
N GLU A 68 -9.39 -21.09 34.23
CA GLU A 68 -9.08 -19.65 34.22
C GLU A 68 -7.79 -19.29 33.47
N ARG A 69 -7.32 -20.16 32.57
CA ARG A 69 -6.11 -19.88 31.79
C ARG A 69 -6.36 -18.73 30.83
N VAL A 70 -5.62 -17.64 31.00
CA VAL A 70 -5.65 -16.47 30.13
C VAL A 70 -4.87 -16.75 28.86
N GLY A 71 -5.54 -16.68 27.71
CA GLY A 71 -4.95 -16.83 26.39
C GLY A 71 -4.50 -15.54 25.75
N TRP A 72 -5.31 -14.50 25.96
CA TRP A 72 -5.08 -13.18 25.42
C TRP A 72 -5.65 -12.14 26.39
N ARG A 73 -5.02 -10.98 26.47
CA ARG A 73 -5.48 -9.85 27.30
C ARG A 73 -5.01 -8.52 26.73
N THR A 74 -5.70 -7.45 27.08
CA THR A 74 -5.37 -6.08 26.64
C THR A 74 -4.30 -5.40 27.49
N GLY A 75 -4.08 -5.86 28.73
CA GLY A 75 -3.09 -5.27 29.63
C GLY A 75 -3.54 -3.96 30.25
N THR A 76 -4.86 -3.77 30.40
CA THR A 76 -5.47 -2.50 30.82
C THR A 76 -5.83 -2.44 32.31
N SER A 77 -5.38 -3.42 33.08
CA SER A 77 -5.59 -3.49 34.54
C SER A 77 -5.12 -2.20 35.23
N GLY A 78 -6.00 -1.61 36.05
CA GLY A 78 -5.75 -0.38 36.79
C GLY A 78 -5.89 0.91 35.97
N GLN A 79 -6.24 0.83 34.68
CA GLN A 79 -6.37 2.01 33.81
C GLN A 79 -7.78 2.62 33.80
N GLY A 80 -8.71 2.09 34.60
CA GLY A 80 -10.09 2.59 34.73
C GLY A 80 -10.98 2.30 33.52
N VAL A 81 -10.68 1.24 32.76
CA VAL A 81 -11.52 0.83 31.63
C VAL A 81 -12.87 0.32 32.11
N GLU A 82 -13.93 0.81 31.45
CA GLU A 82 -15.31 0.43 31.76
C GLU A 82 -16.09 -0.01 30.52
N ILE A 83 -15.69 0.45 29.33
CA ILE A 83 -16.51 0.26 28.12
C ILE A 83 -15.65 -0.26 26.96
N LEU A 84 -16.11 -1.35 26.34
CA LEU A 84 -15.66 -1.83 25.04
C LEU A 84 -16.56 -1.25 23.94
N LYS A 85 -15.97 -0.58 22.95
CA LYS A 85 -16.69 0.05 21.83
C LYS A 85 -16.06 -0.35 20.51
N ILE A 86 -16.88 -0.59 19.49
CA ILE A 86 -16.43 -0.65 18.10
C ILE A 86 -16.82 0.65 17.39
N LEU A 87 -15.85 1.31 16.78
CA LEU A 87 -16.06 2.56 16.04
C LEU A 87 -16.46 2.26 14.59
N GLY A 88 -17.10 3.22 13.92
CA GLY A 88 -17.45 3.11 12.48
C GLY A 88 -16.24 2.95 11.54
N THR A 89 -15.01 3.13 12.05
CA THR A 89 -13.75 2.85 11.34
C THR A 89 -13.31 1.38 11.44
N GLY A 90 -13.98 0.57 12.26
CA GLY A 90 -13.57 -0.79 12.63
C GLY A 90 -12.55 -0.84 13.77
N ASN A 91 -12.18 0.29 14.34
CA ASN A 91 -11.30 0.34 15.52
C ASN A 91 -12.08 -0.13 16.75
N LEU A 92 -11.59 -1.19 17.39
CA LEU A 92 -12.12 -1.71 18.64
C LEU A 92 -11.36 -1.05 19.78
N VAL A 93 -12.04 -0.32 20.64
CA VAL A 93 -11.43 0.51 21.69
C VAL A 93 -11.97 0.17 23.07
N LEU A 94 -11.08 0.21 24.06
CA LEU A 94 -11.43 0.22 25.48
C LEU A 94 -11.29 1.66 25.98
N VAL A 95 -12.34 2.17 26.60
CA VAL A 95 -12.38 3.53 27.15
C VAL A 95 -12.73 3.53 28.63
N ASP A 96 -12.29 4.57 29.33
CA ASP A 96 -12.73 4.85 30.70
C ASP A 96 -14.08 5.57 30.75
N ALA A 97 -14.56 5.85 31.97
CA ALA A 97 -15.79 6.61 32.23
C ALA A 97 -15.82 8.00 31.57
N LEU A 98 -14.66 8.59 31.29
CA LEU A 98 -14.51 9.90 30.62
C LEU A 98 -14.41 9.76 29.09
N ASN A 99 -14.65 8.57 28.54
CA ASN A 99 -14.46 8.24 27.12
C ASN A 99 -13.02 8.39 26.60
N LEU A 100 -12.02 8.36 27.48
CA LEU A 100 -10.61 8.38 27.06
C LEU A 100 -10.17 6.96 26.69
N THR A 101 -9.61 6.82 25.48
CA THR A 101 -9.09 5.54 24.99
C THR A 101 -7.87 5.09 25.80
N LYS A 102 -7.97 3.90 26.40
CA LYS A 102 -6.88 3.23 27.12
C LYS A 102 -6.21 2.15 26.26
N TRP A 103 -6.97 1.54 25.36
CA TRP A 103 -6.48 0.53 24.43
C TRP A 103 -7.26 0.58 23.12
N GLN A 104 -6.60 0.25 22.00
CA GLN A 104 -7.24 0.19 20.69
C GLN A 104 -6.62 -0.91 19.80
N SER A 105 -7.45 -1.60 19.02
CA SER A 105 -7.01 -2.67 18.11
C SER A 105 -6.09 -2.15 17.01
N PHE A 106 -6.22 -0.89 16.61
CA PHE A 106 -5.39 -0.29 15.57
C PHE A 106 -3.89 -0.26 15.90
N ASN A 107 -3.52 -0.31 17.19
CA ASN A 107 -2.12 -0.40 17.63
C ASN A 107 -1.55 -1.82 17.50
N PHE A 108 -2.39 -2.82 17.23
CA PHE A 108 -2.03 -4.24 17.14
C PHE A 108 -2.51 -4.84 15.81
N PRO A 109 -1.97 -4.40 14.66
CA PRO A 109 -2.47 -4.83 13.37
C PRO A 109 -2.17 -6.31 13.06
N THR A 110 -3.00 -6.89 12.19
CA THR A 110 -2.85 -8.27 11.69
C THR A 110 -2.22 -8.29 10.29
N ASP A 111 -2.82 -8.97 9.34
CA ASP A 111 -2.57 -8.90 7.89
C ASP A 111 -3.33 -7.76 7.19
N VAL A 112 -4.28 -7.12 7.88
CA VAL A 112 -5.16 -6.08 7.32
C VAL A 112 -4.86 -4.71 7.93
N MET A 113 -4.88 -3.67 7.09
CA MET A 113 -4.84 -2.26 7.48
C MET A 113 -6.12 -1.56 7.02
N LEU A 114 -6.88 -1.03 7.99
CA LEU A 114 -8.13 -0.32 7.74
C LEU A 114 -7.88 1.17 7.44
N ARG A 115 -8.87 1.80 6.81
CA ARG A 115 -8.82 3.24 6.53
C ARG A 115 -8.76 4.05 7.83
N GLY A 116 -7.88 5.05 7.86
CA GLY A 116 -7.61 5.88 9.04
C GLY A 116 -6.68 5.22 10.07
N GLN A 117 -6.31 3.95 9.89
CA GLN A 117 -5.29 3.32 10.71
C GLN A 117 -3.91 3.90 10.38
N ARG A 118 -3.09 4.11 11.41
CA ARG A 118 -1.71 4.57 11.29
C ARG A 118 -0.77 3.44 11.70
N LEU A 119 0.20 3.16 10.84
CA LEU A 119 1.29 2.23 11.13
C LEU A 119 2.56 3.05 11.34
N ASN A 120 3.02 3.11 12.58
CA ASN A 120 4.28 3.78 12.91
C ASN A 120 5.47 2.93 12.44
N VAL A 121 6.66 3.54 12.41
CA VAL A 121 7.91 2.77 12.26
C VAL A 121 7.95 1.62 13.27
N ALA A 122 8.53 0.49 12.85
CA ALA A 122 8.58 -0.78 13.60
C ALA A 122 7.24 -1.51 13.73
N THR A 123 6.14 -0.94 13.21
CA THR A 123 4.89 -1.68 13.04
C THR A 123 4.96 -2.56 11.79
N ARG A 124 4.42 -3.77 11.88
CA ARG A 124 4.34 -4.71 10.76
C ARG A 124 2.95 -5.29 10.60
N LEU A 125 2.53 -5.44 9.35
CA LEU A 125 1.45 -6.38 9.02
C LEU A 125 2.08 -7.75 8.80
N THR A 126 1.44 -8.82 9.25
CA THR A 126 1.95 -10.18 9.06
C THR A 126 0.87 -11.09 8.53
N SER A 127 1.24 -12.02 7.66
CA SER A 127 0.33 -13.04 7.17
C SER A 127 0.99 -14.41 7.23
N PHE A 128 0.31 -15.36 7.87
CA PHE A 128 0.79 -16.72 8.11
C PHE A 128 0.08 -17.70 7.15
N PRO A 129 0.76 -18.21 6.11
CA PRO A 129 0.21 -19.27 5.26
C PRO A 129 -0.03 -20.54 6.07
N THR A 130 -1.13 -21.23 5.79
CA THR A 130 -1.42 -22.54 6.39
C THR A 130 -0.32 -23.55 6.02
N ASN A 131 0.07 -24.40 6.98
CA ASN A 131 1.09 -25.45 6.80
C ASN A 131 2.46 -24.93 6.34
N SER A 132 2.81 -23.70 6.71
CA SER A 132 4.14 -23.13 6.45
C SER A 132 4.80 -22.64 7.73
N THR A 133 6.11 -22.82 7.80
CA THR A 133 6.96 -22.17 8.81
C THR A 133 7.38 -20.76 8.41
N ALA A 134 7.15 -20.39 7.15
CA ALA A 134 7.43 -19.06 6.63
C ALA A 134 6.20 -18.15 6.74
N PHE A 135 6.41 -16.85 6.86
CA PHE A 135 5.33 -15.87 6.90
C PHE A 135 5.71 -14.60 6.15
N TYR A 136 4.70 -13.90 5.63
CA TYR A 136 4.90 -12.63 4.94
C TYR A 136 4.78 -11.47 5.93
N SER A 137 5.56 -10.41 5.75
CA SER A 137 5.38 -9.15 6.47
C SER A 137 5.44 -7.93 5.57
N LEU A 138 4.63 -6.91 5.88
CA LEU A 138 4.82 -5.53 5.42
C LEU A 138 5.41 -4.74 6.58
N GLU A 139 6.58 -4.13 6.40
CA GLU A 139 7.29 -3.44 7.46
C GLU A 139 7.52 -1.97 7.11
N ILE A 140 7.15 -1.09 8.05
CA ILE A 140 7.48 0.34 7.99
C ILE A 140 8.81 0.57 8.69
N GLN A 141 9.84 0.92 7.92
CA GLN A 141 11.17 1.27 8.42
C GLN A 141 11.41 2.77 8.23
N TYR A 142 12.42 3.29 8.91
CA TYR A 142 12.73 4.71 8.90
C TYR A 142 13.04 5.27 7.50
N ASN A 143 13.68 4.50 6.63
CA ASN A 143 14.08 4.95 5.29
C ASN A 143 13.36 4.22 4.14
N LYS A 144 12.51 3.23 4.44
CA LYS A 144 11.82 2.42 3.44
C LYS A 144 10.57 1.76 3.98
N ILE A 145 9.68 1.40 3.08
CA ILE A 145 8.63 0.41 3.31
C ILE A 145 8.95 -0.82 2.47
N ALA A 146 8.80 -2.00 3.05
CA ALA A 146 9.23 -3.22 2.38
C ALA A 146 8.33 -4.41 2.71
N LEU A 147 8.23 -5.33 1.76
CA LEU A 147 7.57 -6.62 1.93
C LEU A 147 8.63 -7.72 2.03
N TYR A 148 8.46 -8.58 3.03
CA TYR A 148 9.40 -9.63 3.38
C TYR A 148 8.75 -11.01 3.41
N LEU A 149 9.49 -12.00 2.93
CA LEU A 149 9.24 -13.41 3.21
C LEU A 149 10.20 -13.82 4.33
N ASN A 150 9.66 -14.15 5.50
CA ASN A 150 10.41 -14.53 6.68
C ASN A 150 10.35 -16.04 6.85
N SER A 151 11.49 -16.69 7.06
CA SER A 151 11.57 -18.13 7.34
C SER A 151 12.74 -18.42 8.28
N GLY A 152 12.43 -18.84 9.50
CA GLY A 152 13.42 -19.02 10.56
C GLY A 152 14.18 -17.73 10.83
N ARG A 153 15.51 -17.75 10.60
CA ARG A 153 16.38 -16.57 10.77
C ARG A 153 16.54 -15.73 9.49
N TRP A 154 15.95 -16.15 8.38
CA TRP A 154 16.09 -15.48 7.09
C TRP A 154 14.89 -14.56 6.82
N ASN A 155 15.19 -13.33 6.37
CA ASN A 155 14.19 -12.38 5.90
C ASN A 155 14.55 -11.90 4.48
N TYR A 156 13.80 -12.36 3.48
CA TYR A 156 14.01 -11.96 2.10
C TYR A 156 13.05 -10.83 1.71
N SER A 157 13.61 -9.64 1.43
CA SER A 157 12.83 -8.53 0.90
C SER A 157 12.55 -8.73 -0.59
N TYR A 158 11.28 -8.94 -0.95
CA TYR A 158 10.85 -9.16 -2.33
C TYR A 158 10.22 -7.94 -2.99
N TRP A 159 9.91 -6.90 -2.21
CA TRP A 159 9.53 -5.58 -2.71
C TRP A 159 9.98 -4.51 -1.72
N GLU A 160 10.43 -3.36 -2.22
CA GLU A 160 10.84 -2.22 -1.40
C GLU A 160 10.44 -0.90 -2.10
N PHE A 161 10.03 0.08 -1.31
CA PHE A 161 9.90 1.46 -1.73
C PHE A 161 10.70 2.37 -0.78
N LYS A 162 11.58 3.18 -1.37
CA LYS A 162 12.39 4.18 -0.67
C LYS A 162 11.92 5.57 -1.09
N PRO A 163 11.56 6.46 -0.16
CA PRO A 163 11.22 7.84 -0.48
C PRO A 163 12.38 8.56 -1.17
N SER A 164 12.06 9.44 -2.13
CA SER A 164 13.08 10.26 -2.79
C SER A 164 13.81 11.16 -1.78
N LYS A 165 15.10 11.38 -2.01
CA LYS A 165 15.98 12.21 -1.16
C LYS A 165 16.19 11.66 0.26
N ASN A 166 16.06 10.35 0.48
CA ASN A 166 16.36 9.70 1.77
C ASN A 166 15.59 10.30 2.95
N ARG A 167 14.37 10.78 2.72
CA ARG A 167 13.54 11.35 3.78
C ARG A 167 13.03 10.26 4.71
N ASN A 168 12.91 10.61 5.98
CA ASN A 168 12.57 9.68 7.05
C ASN A 168 11.05 9.51 7.18
N ILE A 169 10.63 8.26 7.20
CA ILE A 169 9.24 7.84 7.41
C ILE A 169 9.03 7.72 8.91
N THR A 170 7.94 8.33 9.39
CA THR A 170 7.51 8.26 10.80
C THR A 170 6.31 7.35 10.92
N PHE A 171 5.36 7.48 10.00
CA PHE A 171 4.19 6.60 9.92
C PHE A 171 3.61 6.55 8.51
N ALA A 172 2.85 5.49 8.27
CA ALA A 172 2.01 5.32 7.09
C ALA A 172 0.54 5.36 7.49
N GLU A 173 -0.32 6.04 6.71
CA GLU A 173 -1.76 6.11 6.94
C GLU A 173 -2.52 5.75 5.66
N LEU A 174 -3.52 4.87 5.81
CA LEU A 174 -4.40 4.51 4.71
C LEU A 174 -5.54 5.52 4.60
N GLY A 175 -5.44 6.43 3.63
CA GLY A 175 -6.49 7.39 3.32
C GLY A 175 -7.40 6.95 2.16
N SER A 176 -8.39 7.77 1.84
CA SER A 176 -9.33 7.54 0.71
C SER A 176 -8.66 7.44 -0.66
N LYS A 177 -7.48 8.04 -0.80
CA LYS A 177 -6.75 8.10 -2.07
C LYS A 177 -5.55 7.14 -2.09
N GLY A 178 -5.27 6.43 -1.01
CA GLY A 178 -4.15 5.48 -0.90
C GLY A 178 -3.33 5.54 0.36
N LEU A 179 -2.30 4.71 0.39
CA LEU A 179 -1.33 4.66 1.46
C LEU A 179 -0.41 5.87 1.34
N ALA A 180 -0.50 6.78 2.30
CA ALA A 180 0.33 7.96 2.40
C ALA A 180 1.42 7.74 3.44
N LEU A 181 2.64 8.19 3.14
CA LEU A 181 3.79 8.15 4.04
C LEU A 181 4.09 9.57 4.55
N PHE A 182 4.31 9.69 5.85
CA PHE A 182 4.49 10.97 6.54
C PHE A 182 5.85 11.03 7.25
N ASN A 183 6.40 12.23 7.38
CA ASN A 183 7.57 12.50 8.22
C ASN A 183 7.18 13.06 9.59
N ASP A 184 8.19 13.41 10.39
CA ASP A 184 8.03 13.89 11.77
C ASP A 184 7.18 15.16 11.85
N ASN A 185 7.26 16.02 10.83
CA ASN A 185 6.46 17.24 10.71
C ASN A 185 5.04 16.99 10.19
N HIS A 186 4.60 15.73 10.13
CA HIS A 186 3.30 15.31 9.59
C HIS A 186 3.09 15.73 8.12
N HIS A 187 4.17 16.02 7.40
CA HIS A 187 4.13 16.34 5.99
C HIS A 187 4.07 15.07 5.16
N LYS A 188 3.05 14.96 4.30
CA LYS A 188 2.89 13.83 3.38
C LYS A 188 4.00 13.85 2.33
N MET A 189 4.88 12.86 2.37
CA MET A 189 6.07 12.82 1.51
C MET A 189 5.89 11.99 0.25
N ALA A 190 5.18 10.87 0.38
CA ALA A 190 4.97 9.91 -0.69
C ALA A 190 3.58 9.33 -0.56
N LYS A 191 3.07 8.84 -1.68
CA LYS A 191 1.74 8.25 -1.73
C LYS A 191 1.71 7.13 -2.75
N ILE A 192 1.41 5.94 -2.28
CA ILE A 192 1.03 4.82 -3.13
C ILE A 192 -0.43 5.04 -3.48
N SER A 193 -0.67 5.61 -4.66
CA SER A 193 -2.00 6.09 -5.07
C SER A 193 -2.91 4.94 -5.47
N LEU A 194 -4.19 5.03 -5.08
CA LEU A 194 -5.25 4.13 -5.55
C LEU A 194 -5.85 4.70 -6.84
N SER A 195 -6.34 3.81 -7.71
CA SER A 195 -7.01 4.19 -8.95
C SER A 195 -8.14 5.20 -8.70
N LYS A 196 -8.18 6.26 -9.50
CA LYS A 196 -9.06 7.44 -9.29
C LYS A 196 -10.55 7.17 -9.55
N ARG A 197 -10.96 5.99 -10.01
CA ARG A 197 -12.33 5.77 -10.52
C ARG A 197 -13.35 5.29 -9.50
N ILE A 198 -12.96 4.96 -8.27
CA ILE A 198 -13.91 4.32 -7.36
C ILE A 198 -13.82 4.88 -5.95
N HIS A 199 -14.75 5.77 -5.62
CA HIS A 199 -15.01 6.24 -4.28
C HIS A 199 -15.84 5.20 -3.53
N HIS A 200 -15.21 4.10 -3.12
CA HIS A 200 -15.85 3.23 -2.14
C HIS A 200 -15.56 3.77 -0.73
N PRO A 201 -16.58 3.93 0.13
CA PRO A 201 -16.40 4.49 1.46
C PRO A 201 -15.51 3.58 2.35
N LEU A 202 -15.60 2.26 2.16
CA LEU A 202 -14.88 1.26 2.95
C LEU A 202 -13.91 0.44 2.09
N GLY A 203 -12.64 0.85 2.15
CA GLY A 203 -11.53 0.12 1.59
C GLY A 203 -10.49 -0.22 2.65
N PHE A 204 -9.79 -1.32 2.44
CA PHE A 204 -8.72 -1.80 3.32
C PHE A 204 -7.57 -2.38 2.49
N LEU A 205 -6.36 -2.32 3.04
CA LEU A 205 -5.22 -3.05 2.51
C LEU A 205 -5.12 -4.39 3.22
N ALA A 206 -4.82 -5.46 2.49
CA ALA A 206 -4.55 -6.77 3.09
C ALA A 206 -3.33 -7.43 2.47
N LEU A 207 -2.51 -8.04 3.32
CA LEU A 207 -1.37 -8.85 2.93
C LEU A 207 -1.83 -10.29 2.69
N GLY A 208 -1.79 -10.74 1.44
CA GLY A 208 -2.33 -12.05 1.05
C GLY A 208 -1.57 -13.22 1.66
N ASN A 209 -2.29 -14.15 2.30
CA ASN A 209 -1.71 -15.33 2.95
C ASN A 209 -1.08 -16.36 2.01
N LYS A 210 -1.60 -16.50 0.79
CA LYS A 210 -1.06 -17.46 -0.20
C LYS A 210 0.08 -16.88 -1.04
N THR A 211 0.07 -15.57 -1.26
CA THR A 211 0.91 -14.91 -2.28
C THR A 211 1.87 -13.89 -1.71
N GLY A 212 1.70 -13.44 -0.46
CA GLY A 212 2.46 -12.32 0.09
C GLY A 212 2.21 -10.99 -0.62
N ASN A 213 1.22 -10.89 -1.51
CA ASN A 213 0.94 -9.65 -2.21
C ASN A 213 0.14 -8.71 -1.31
N LEU A 214 0.51 -7.44 -1.29
CA LEU A 214 -0.29 -6.40 -0.68
C LEU A 214 -1.38 -5.96 -1.67
N GLY A 215 -2.63 -6.31 -1.37
CA GLY A 215 -3.79 -5.95 -2.16
C GLY A 215 -4.57 -4.81 -1.52
N LEU A 216 -5.26 -4.02 -2.35
CA LEU A 216 -6.29 -3.09 -1.92
C LEU A 216 -7.65 -3.69 -2.25
N TYR A 217 -8.52 -3.71 -1.25
CA TYR A 217 -9.85 -4.29 -1.33
C TYR A 217 -10.89 -3.23 -0.97
N PHE A 218 -12.09 -3.40 -1.51
CA PHE A 218 -13.24 -2.56 -1.20
C PHE A 218 -14.41 -3.47 -0.89
N TYR A 219 -15.19 -3.10 0.12
CA TYR A 219 -16.42 -3.82 0.45
C TYR A 219 -17.52 -3.48 -0.57
N SER A 220 -18.19 -4.50 -1.08
CA SER A 220 -19.32 -4.39 -2.02
C SER A 220 -20.45 -5.32 -1.55
N PRO A 221 -21.59 -4.80 -1.08
CA PRO A 221 -22.68 -5.62 -0.56
C PRO A 221 -23.32 -6.52 -1.63
N ASP A 222 -23.33 -6.08 -2.90
CA ASP A 222 -23.93 -6.82 -4.02
C ASP A 222 -23.11 -8.01 -4.53
N LYS A 223 -21.91 -8.24 -3.95
CA LYS A 223 -21.03 -9.35 -4.31
C LYS A 223 -20.83 -10.23 -3.09
N GLN A 224 -21.87 -10.95 -2.74
CA GLN A 224 -21.83 -12.00 -1.73
C GLN A 224 -20.81 -13.06 -2.18
N SER A 225 -19.69 -13.14 -1.44
CA SER A 225 -18.67 -14.18 -1.45
C SER A 225 -18.48 -14.98 -2.74
N ASP A 226 -17.83 -14.40 -3.75
CA ASP A 226 -16.97 -15.21 -4.62
C ASP A 226 -15.53 -15.10 -4.10
N GLY A 227 -15.15 -16.12 -3.34
CA GLY A 227 -13.77 -16.36 -2.98
C GLY A 227 -12.89 -16.32 -4.23
N PHE A 228 -11.91 -15.43 -4.20
CA PHE A 228 -10.70 -15.48 -4.99
C PHE A 228 -10.83 -16.02 -6.43
N SER A 229 -11.31 -15.19 -7.34
CA SER A 229 -10.73 -15.20 -8.68
C SER A 229 -10.07 -13.85 -8.91
N GLY A 230 -8.74 -13.87 -9.06
CA GLY A 230 -8.06 -12.87 -9.88
C GLY A 230 -8.57 -13.04 -11.31
N ALA A 231 -9.81 -12.62 -11.57
CA ALA A 231 -10.50 -12.80 -12.84
C ALA A 231 -9.92 -11.83 -13.87
N PHE A 232 -8.69 -12.11 -14.30
CA PHE A 232 -8.20 -11.68 -15.61
C PHE A 232 -8.96 -12.38 -16.75
N CYS A 233 -9.83 -13.34 -16.43
CA CYS A 233 -10.84 -13.89 -17.32
C CYS A 233 -12.24 -13.44 -16.85
N GLY A 234 -12.76 -12.44 -17.54
CA GLY A 234 -14.01 -11.73 -17.31
C GLY A 234 -14.04 -10.52 -18.26
N ARG A 235 -15.20 -9.87 -18.47
CA ARG A 235 -15.46 -8.84 -19.52
C ARG A 235 -14.51 -7.61 -19.59
N GLY A 236 -13.45 -7.53 -18.78
CA GLY A 236 -12.45 -6.46 -18.81
C GLY A 236 -11.34 -6.71 -19.83
N GLU A 237 -10.93 -5.68 -20.56
CA GLU A 237 -9.77 -5.76 -21.45
C GLU A 237 -8.48 -5.90 -20.63
N VAL A 238 -7.67 -6.91 -20.92
CA VAL A 238 -6.36 -7.15 -20.29
C VAL A 238 -5.22 -7.03 -21.31
N GLU A 239 -4.03 -6.64 -20.84
CA GLU A 239 -2.82 -6.54 -21.66
C GLU A 239 -1.59 -7.06 -20.91
N MET A 240 -0.55 -7.47 -21.65
CA MET A 240 0.76 -7.76 -21.06
C MET A 240 1.60 -6.49 -21.05
N ARG A 241 2.21 -6.18 -19.91
CA ARG A 241 3.16 -5.09 -19.78
C ARG A 241 4.53 -5.62 -19.42
N GLU A 242 5.53 -5.14 -20.14
CA GLU A 242 6.94 -5.38 -19.83
C GLU A 242 7.35 -4.54 -18.62
N LEU A 243 7.99 -5.18 -17.64
CA LEU A 243 8.63 -4.47 -16.54
C LEU A 243 10.13 -4.38 -16.81
N TYR A 244 10.64 -3.16 -16.89
CA TYR A 244 12.07 -2.89 -17.10
C TYR A 244 12.80 -2.79 -15.75
N GLY A 245 14.02 -3.33 -15.66
CA GLY A 245 14.86 -3.24 -14.44
C GLY A 245 14.40 -4.12 -13.29
N VAL A 246 13.82 -5.29 -13.57
CA VAL A 246 13.39 -6.26 -12.55
C VAL A 246 14.37 -7.42 -12.49
N SER A 247 14.97 -7.67 -11.33
CA SER A 247 15.96 -8.74 -11.14
C SER A 247 15.40 -9.98 -10.43
N SER A 248 14.39 -9.82 -9.59
CA SER A 248 13.73 -10.92 -8.91
C SER A 248 12.25 -10.68 -8.73
N VAL A 249 11.51 -11.76 -8.90
CA VAL A 249 10.09 -11.88 -8.65
C VAL A 249 10.02 -13.24 -7.98
N LEU A 250 9.51 -13.34 -6.75
CA LEU A 250 9.32 -14.66 -6.16
C LEU A 250 8.15 -15.31 -6.88
N ARG A 251 8.35 -16.56 -7.29
CA ARG A 251 7.46 -17.22 -8.23
C ARG A 251 7.21 -18.65 -7.80
N ALA A 252 5.97 -19.10 -7.95
CA ALA A 252 5.66 -20.52 -7.93
C ALA A 252 6.36 -21.21 -9.13
N ALA A 253 6.49 -22.55 -9.07
CA ALA A 253 7.10 -23.34 -10.14
C ALA A 253 6.46 -22.98 -11.50
N PRO A 254 7.24 -22.52 -12.49
CA PRO A 254 6.69 -22.12 -13.77
C PRO A 254 6.29 -23.32 -14.62
N THR A 255 5.31 -23.11 -15.50
CA THR A 255 5.20 -23.94 -16.69
C THR A 255 6.23 -23.46 -17.71
N LYS A 256 7.19 -24.31 -18.06
CA LYS A 256 8.22 -24.03 -19.07
C LYS A 256 7.69 -24.38 -20.46
N LEU A 257 7.84 -23.46 -21.41
CA LEU A 257 7.48 -23.61 -22.82
C LEU A 257 8.64 -23.14 -23.69
N ASN A 258 8.83 -23.75 -24.85
CA ASN A 258 9.82 -23.33 -25.83
C ASN A 258 9.13 -22.64 -27.00
N ILE A 259 8.81 -21.36 -26.82
CA ILE A 259 8.01 -20.54 -27.76
C ILE A 259 8.57 -19.13 -27.81
N SER A 260 8.24 -18.37 -28.87
CA SER A 260 8.70 -16.98 -29.02
C SER A 260 8.16 -16.07 -27.91
N LYS A 261 8.82 -14.93 -27.69
CA LYS A 261 8.39 -13.89 -26.74
C LYS A 261 6.92 -13.49 -26.95
N VAL A 262 6.53 -13.26 -28.19
CA VAL A 262 5.16 -12.86 -28.57
C VAL A 262 4.17 -13.99 -28.29
N ALA A 263 4.53 -15.23 -28.62
CA ALA A 263 3.70 -16.40 -28.32
C ALA A 263 3.56 -16.61 -26.80
N CYS A 264 4.62 -16.41 -26.02
CA CYS A 264 4.63 -16.47 -24.56
C CYS A 264 3.64 -15.47 -23.93
N ALA A 265 3.68 -14.22 -24.39
CA ALA A 265 2.75 -13.18 -23.96
C ALA A 265 1.29 -13.53 -24.32
N LYS A 266 1.05 -13.97 -25.56
CA LYS A 266 -0.29 -14.37 -26.03
C LYS A 266 -0.85 -15.56 -25.26
N PHE A 267 -0.02 -16.57 -24.99
CA PHE A 267 -0.40 -17.74 -24.22
C PHE A 267 -0.77 -17.35 -22.79
N CYS A 268 0.02 -16.48 -22.14
CA CYS A 268 -0.33 -15.98 -20.83
C CYS A 268 -1.66 -15.21 -20.86
N LEU A 269 -1.89 -14.33 -21.84
CA LEU A 269 -3.16 -13.60 -21.99
C LEU A 269 -4.38 -14.52 -22.03
N GLN A 270 -4.31 -15.57 -22.83
CA GLN A 270 -5.40 -16.54 -22.99
C GLN A 270 -5.58 -17.46 -21.78
N ASN A 271 -4.51 -17.70 -21.01
CA ASN A 271 -4.57 -18.57 -19.84
C ASN A 271 -5.09 -17.79 -18.62
N CYS A 272 -6.28 -18.15 -18.15
CA CYS A 272 -6.94 -17.53 -16.98
C CYS A 272 -6.17 -17.68 -15.67
N LYS A 273 -5.32 -18.70 -15.56
CA LYS A 273 -4.47 -18.92 -14.39
C LYS A 273 -3.17 -18.14 -14.48
N CYS A 274 -2.73 -17.71 -15.67
CA CYS A 274 -1.48 -16.99 -15.85
C CYS A 274 -1.61 -15.52 -15.44
N VAL A 275 -0.71 -15.08 -14.56
CA VAL A 275 -0.61 -13.70 -14.07
C VAL A 275 0.63 -13.00 -14.62
N ALA A 276 1.71 -13.75 -14.92
CA ALA A 276 2.92 -13.22 -15.52
C ALA A 276 3.67 -14.24 -16.36
N ALA A 277 4.54 -13.75 -17.23
CA ALA A 277 5.44 -14.52 -18.06
C ALA A 277 6.87 -13.96 -17.98
N LEU A 278 7.87 -14.84 -17.96
CA LEU A 278 9.28 -14.47 -18.11
C LEU A 278 9.82 -15.11 -19.38
N TYR A 279 10.52 -14.32 -20.18
CA TYR A 279 11.14 -14.77 -21.42
C TYR A 279 12.65 -14.56 -21.37
N SER A 280 13.43 -15.60 -21.66
CA SER A 280 14.88 -15.52 -21.81
C SER A 280 15.26 -14.94 -23.16
N SER A 281 16.38 -14.20 -23.22
CA SER A 281 16.94 -13.67 -24.48
C SER A 281 17.03 -14.73 -25.61
N GLU A 282 17.15 -14.25 -26.85
CA GLU A 282 16.99 -15.03 -28.09
C GLU A 282 17.86 -16.29 -28.22
N GLU A 283 18.95 -16.41 -27.43
CA GLU A 283 19.83 -17.58 -27.37
C GLU A 283 19.18 -18.81 -26.71
N LEU A 284 18.34 -18.62 -25.68
CA LEU A 284 17.77 -19.72 -24.89
C LEU A 284 16.29 -19.98 -25.22
N ARG A 285 15.55 -18.97 -25.71
CA ARG A 285 14.11 -19.04 -26.08
C ARG A 285 13.17 -19.65 -25.02
N GLU A 286 13.54 -19.54 -23.75
CA GLU A 286 12.76 -20.13 -22.67
C GLU A 286 11.62 -19.19 -22.24
N CYS A 287 10.38 -19.67 -22.34
CA CYS A 287 9.18 -19.02 -21.81
C CYS A 287 8.77 -19.70 -20.51
N HIS A 288 8.62 -18.92 -19.44
CA HIS A 288 8.18 -19.39 -18.14
C HIS A 288 6.89 -18.69 -17.76
N LEU A 289 5.81 -19.44 -17.58
CA LEU A 289 4.51 -18.91 -17.20
C LEU A 289 4.26 -19.09 -15.71
N TYR A 290 3.71 -18.05 -15.09
CA TYR A 290 3.50 -18.00 -13.65
C TYR A 290 2.03 -17.76 -13.32
N GLY A 291 1.47 -18.67 -12.54
CA GLY A 291 0.11 -18.52 -12.02
C GLY A 291 0.02 -17.64 -10.77
N VAL A 292 1.15 -17.42 -10.10
CA VAL A 292 1.27 -16.56 -8.93
C VAL A 292 2.59 -15.80 -9.03
N VAL A 293 2.52 -14.51 -8.70
CA VAL A 293 3.65 -13.62 -8.57
C VAL A 293 3.67 -13.10 -7.16
N MET A 294 4.78 -13.25 -6.45
CA MET A 294 4.97 -12.81 -5.06
C MET A 294 5.99 -11.66 -5.07
N GLY A 295 5.51 -10.48 -5.45
CA GLY A 295 6.29 -9.24 -5.54
C GLY A 295 7.36 -9.15 -6.64
N VAL A 296 7.99 -7.98 -6.71
CA VAL A 296 8.90 -7.54 -7.78
C VAL A 296 9.99 -6.66 -7.16
N LYS A 297 11.27 -7.03 -7.33
CA LYS A 297 12.42 -6.22 -6.90
C LYS A 297 13.02 -5.48 -8.09
N GLN A 298 13.04 -4.15 -8.00
CA GLN A 298 13.65 -3.27 -9.00
C GLN A 298 15.16 -3.10 -8.73
N VAL A 299 16.01 -3.32 -9.74
CA VAL A 299 17.46 -3.10 -9.72
C VAL A 299 17.92 -2.55 -11.09
N GLU A 300 18.97 -1.72 -11.10
CA GLU A 300 19.55 -1.16 -12.31
C GLU A 300 20.20 -2.22 -13.24
N ARG A 301 20.14 -1.90 -14.54
CA ARG A 301 20.38 -2.67 -15.79
C ARG A 301 21.30 -3.90 -15.72
N GLY A 302 20.85 -5.01 -16.33
CA GLY A 302 21.74 -6.13 -16.71
C GLY A 302 21.13 -7.52 -16.87
N THR A 303 19.83 -7.73 -16.58
CA THR A 303 19.26 -9.09 -16.63
C THR A 303 18.88 -9.50 -18.07
N ARG A 304 19.35 -10.67 -18.53
CA ARG A 304 19.03 -11.32 -19.83
C ARG A 304 17.57 -11.80 -19.97
N TRP A 305 16.67 -11.25 -19.17
CA TRP A 305 15.30 -11.73 -19.02
C TRP A 305 14.30 -10.61 -19.20
N THR A 306 13.27 -10.82 -20.03
CA THR A 306 12.14 -9.91 -20.16
C THR A 306 10.99 -10.40 -19.30
N TYR A 307 10.61 -9.63 -18.28
CA TYR A 307 9.48 -9.94 -17.43
C TYR A 307 8.21 -9.20 -17.90
N MET A 308 7.12 -9.94 -18.05
CA MET A 308 5.84 -9.45 -18.54
C MET A 308 4.73 -9.80 -17.54
N VAL A 309 3.92 -8.82 -17.14
CA VAL A 309 2.79 -9.02 -16.22
C VAL A 309 1.49 -8.76 -16.94
N LYS A 310 0.49 -9.59 -16.67
CA LYS A 310 -0.88 -9.38 -17.13
C LYS A 310 -1.54 -8.33 -16.25
N VAL A 311 -2.00 -7.24 -16.87
CA VAL A 311 -2.67 -6.13 -16.19
C VAL A 311 -3.99 -5.80 -16.89
N GLN A 312 -4.95 -5.21 -16.18
CA GLN A 312 -6.17 -4.69 -16.82
C GLN A 312 -5.85 -3.38 -17.56
N LYS A 313 -6.30 -3.24 -18.81
CA LYS A 313 -6.15 -2.01 -19.58
C LYS A 313 -6.87 -0.87 -18.86
N GLY A 314 -6.14 0.24 -18.66
CA GLY A 314 -6.61 1.40 -17.89
C GLY A 314 -6.00 1.52 -16.48
N SER A 315 -5.04 0.67 -16.14
CA SER A 315 -4.31 0.67 -14.87
C SER A 315 -2.92 1.29 -15.01
N TYR A 316 -2.78 2.52 -14.52
CA TYR A 316 -1.55 3.30 -14.27
C TYR A 316 -1.02 4.26 -15.35
N VAL A 317 -0.83 5.48 -14.82
CA VAL A 317 -0.19 6.67 -15.38
C VAL A 317 1.32 6.44 -15.40
N GLY A 318 1.92 6.89 -16.49
CA GLY A 318 3.35 6.87 -16.69
C GLY A 318 4.14 7.63 -15.64
N HIS A 319 5.44 7.45 -15.75
CA HIS A 319 6.46 8.42 -15.36
C HIS A 319 5.88 9.84 -15.28
N ASP A 320 6.00 10.49 -14.12
CA ASP A 320 5.66 11.90 -13.94
C ASP A 320 6.21 12.68 -15.14
N ASN A 321 5.33 13.03 -16.06
CA ASN A 321 5.73 13.72 -17.26
C ASN A 321 6.08 15.13 -16.82
N SER A 322 7.33 15.48 -17.06
CA SER A 322 7.99 16.72 -16.74
C SER A 322 7.45 17.92 -17.52
N GLY A 323 6.12 18.01 -17.71
CA GLY A 323 5.44 19.13 -18.33
C GLY A 323 5.65 20.43 -17.56
N LEU A 324 5.76 20.35 -16.23
CA LEU A 324 6.06 21.52 -15.39
C LEU A 324 7.48 22.06 -15.64
N LYS A 325 8.46 21.19 -15.91
CA LYS A 325 9.84 21.63 -16.18
C LYS A 325 9.99 22.28 -17.56
N LYS A 326 9.24 21.84 -18.58
CA LYS A 326 9.25 22.47 -19.91
C LYS A 326 8.67 23.89 -19.89
N TRP A 327 7.53 24.10 -19.23
CA TRP A 327 6.94 25.44 -19.11
C TRP A 327 7.77 26.36 -18.22
N VAL A 328 8.38 25.86 -17.14
CA VAL A 328 9.27 26.65 -16.29
C VAL A 328 10.53 27.09 -17.07
N LEU A 329 11.15 26.20 -17.85
CA LEU A 329 12.29 26.58 -18.70
C LEU A 329 11.90 27.57 -19.81
N ALA A 330 10.71 27.42 -20.40
CA ALA A 330 10.20 28.36 -21.40
C ALA A 330 9.90 29.75 -20.80
N MET A 331 9.33 29.80 -19.59
CA MET A 331 9.03 31.05 -18.89
C MET A 331 10.30 31.80 -18.44
N VAL A 332 11.31 31.07 -17.95
CA VAL A 332 12.60 31.67 -17.60
C VAL A 332 13.29 32.24 -18.84
N GLY A 333 13.27 31.53 -19.97
CA GLY A 333 13.83 32.03 -21.24
C GLY A 333 13.14 33.28 -21.79
N LEU A 334 11.81 33.40 -21.63
CA LEU A 334 11.07 34.59 -22.07
C LEU A 334 11.36 35.81 -21.18
N ILE A 335 11.49 35.62 -19.87
CA ILE A 335 11.80 36.70 -18.93
C ILE A 335 13.23 37.19 -19.16
N ASP A 336 14.21 36.29 -19.28
CA ASP A 336 15.61 36.68 -19.52
C ASP A 336 15.77 37.42 -20.86
N SER A 337 15.06 36.99 -21.91
CA SER A 337 15.08 37.66 -23.21
C SER A 337 14.46 39.07 -23.17
N LEU A 338 13.37 39.26 -22.42
CA LEU A 338 12.73 40.57 -22.25
C LEU A 338 13.62 41.54 -21.46
N VAL A 339 14.28 41.04 -20.41
CA VAL A 339 15.22 41.83 -19.59
C VAL A 339 16.43 42.26 -20.41
N ILE A 340 17.00 41.36 -21.23
CA ILE A 340 18.10 41.67 -22.15
C ILE A 340 17.67 42.77 -23.14
N LEU A 341 16.50 42.66 -23.76
CA LEU A 341 16.00 43.68 -24.69
C LEU A 341 15.81 45.06 -24.04
N LEU A 342 15.31 45.11 -22.81
CA LEU A 342 15.13 46.38 -22.08
C LEU A 342 16.47 47.01 -21.70
N VAL A 343 17.46 46.22 -21.28
CA VAL A 343 18.79 46.72 -20.91
C VAL A 343 19.55 47.21 -22.13
N PHE A 344 19.63 46.41 -23.19
CA PHE A 344 20.34 46.82 -24.42
C PHE A 344 19.60 47.92 -25.18
N GLY A 345 18.26 47.87 -25.24
CA GLY A 345 17.44 48.93 -25.82
C GLY A 345 17.56 50.24 -25.05
N GLY A 346 17.55 50.19 -23.71
CA GLY A 346 17.77 51.35 -22.85
C GLY A 346 19.17 51.94 -23.00
N PHE A 347 20.19 51.09 -23.11
CA PHE A 347 21.57 51.53 -23.34
C PHE A 347 21.75 52.17 -24.72
N ALA A 348 21.18 51.58 -25.77
CA ALA A 348 21.20 52.17 -27.11
C ALA A 348 20.46 53.52 -27.14
N TYR A 349 19.28 53.61 -26.51
CA TYR A 349 18.54 54.86 -26.36
C TYR A 349 19.36 55.92 -25.61
N TYR A 350 20.02 55.54 -24.52
CA TYR A 350 20.89 56.43 -23.76
C TYR A 350 22.06 56.94 -24.60
N LEU A 351 22.71 56.08 -25.40
CA LEU A 351 23.80 56.50 -26.30
C LEU A 351 23.31 57.45 -27.40
N ILE A 352 22.13 57.19 -27.99
CA ILE A 352 21.52 58.06 -29.01
C ILE A 352 21.17 59.41 -28.39
N ARG A 353 20.55 59.43 -27.21
CA ARG A 353 20.20 60.65 -26.49
C ARG A 353 21.45 61.44 -26.07
N LYS A 354 22.50 60.74 -25.60
CA LYS A 354 23.79 61.36 -25.26
C LYS A 354 24.47 61.97 -26.48
N ARG A 355 24.45 61.28 -27.63
CA ARG A 355 24.94 61.85 -28.90
C ARG A 355 24.17 63.10 -29.29
N ARG A 356 22.84 63.08 -29.18
CA ARG A 356 21.96 64.19 -29.54
C ARG A 356 22.13 65.41 -28.62
N ASN A 357 22.39 65.19 -27.32
CA ASN A 357 22.75 66.27 -26.40
C ASN A 357 24.14 66.85 -26.70
N ASN A 358 25.11 66.02 -27.09
CA ASN A 358 26.44 66.51 -27.49
C ASN A 358 26.38 67.35 -28.77
N THR A 359 25.54 67.00 -29.76
CA THR A 359 25.34 67.86 -30.95
C THR A 359 24.54 69.13 -30.66
N ALA A 360 23.66 69.14 -29.65
CA ALA A 360 22.99 70.37 -29.21
C ALA A 360 23.95 71.33 -28.50
N THR A 361 24.98 70.81 -27.80
CA THR A 361 25.97 71.64 -27.09
C THR A 361 27.00 72.27 -28.05
N THR A 362 27.20 71.71 -29.26
CA THR A 362 28.07 72.30 -30.29
C THR A 362 27.36 73.41 -31.08
N ALA A 363 26.03 73.48 -31.07
CA ALA A 363 25.28 74.52 -31.77
C ALA A 363 25.21 75.85 -31.00
N ASP A 364 25.29 75.84 -29.66
CA ASP A 364 25.20 77.04 -28.81
C ASP A 364 26.55 77.76 -28.57
N ASN A 365 27.68 77.20 -29.02
CA ASN A 365 29.01 77.83 -28.89
C ASN A 365 29.52 78.47 -30.20
N THR A 366 28.61 78.77 -31.14
CA THR A 366 28.91 79.54 -32.35
C THR A 366 27.95 80.72 -32.45
N THR A 367 28.11 81.68 -31.53
CA THR A 367 27.71 83.09 -31.69
C THR A 367 28.78 83.96 -31.08
#